data_AF-A0A8I0HD08-F1
#
_entry.id   AF-A0A8I0HD08-F1
#
_cell.length_a   1.000
_cell.length_b   1.000
_cell.length_c   1.000
_cell.angle_alpha   90.00
_cell.angle_beta   90.00
_cell.angle_gamma   90.00
#
_symmetry.space_group_name_H-M   'P 1'
#
loop_
_entity.id
_entity.type
_entity.pdbx_description
1 polymer ?
#
loop_
_entity_poly.entity_id
_entity_poly.type
_entity_poly.pdbx_seq_one_letter_code
_entity_poly.pdbx_strand_id
1 'polypeptide(L)'
;DQKTPLFRSMEAIDTQSIRLLRLFGNTTSKKVTPSVGPEQECFIVDRRKYLQRKDLIFTGRTLFGAMPRKGQEMDDHYFGA
;
A
#
# COMPACT_ATOMS: atom_id res chain seq x y z
N ASP A 1 18.19 -0.32 2.15
CA ASP A 1 17.36 0.39 3.14
C ASP A 1 16.40 1.33 2.41
N GLN A 2 15.12 1.34 2.77
CA GLN A 2 14.12 2.26 2.21
C GLN A 2 13.74 3.39 3.19
N LYS A 3 14.19 3.29 4.45
CA LYS A 3 13.88 4.26 5.50
C LYS A 3 14.57 5.60 5.28
N THR A 4 15.83 5.59 4.86
CA THR A 4 16.60 6.82 4.61
C THR A 4 15.98 7.69 3.48
N PRO A 5 15.63 7.14 2.30
CA PRO A 5 14.89 7.90 1.28
C PRO A 5 13.53 8.41 1.76
N LEU A 6 12.80 7.62 2.55
CA LEU A 6 11.50 8.02 3.11
C LEU A 6 11.63 9.25 4.03
N PHE A 7 12.61 9.27 4.93
CA PHE A 7 12.78 10.44 5.81
C PHE A 7 13.19 11.70 5.04
N ARG A 8 14.02 11.57 4.00
CA ARG A 8 14.37 12.68 3.12
C ARG A 8 13.16 13.23 2.37
N SER A 9 12.26 12.36 1.90
CA SER A 9 11.04 12.82 1.23
C SER A 9 10.07 13.51 2.19
N MET A 10 9.93 13.01 3.43
CA MET A 10 9.12 13.64 4.45
C MET A 10 9.64 15.04 4.84
N GLU A 11 10.96 15.22 4.96
CA GLU A 11 11.58 16.52 5.24
C GLU A 11 11.39 17.52 4.08
N ALA A 12 11.49 17.05 2.84
CA ALA A 12 11.22 17.87 1.66
C ALA A 12 9.76 18.36 1.64
N ILE A 13 8.80 17.47 1.96
CA ILE A 13 7.37 17.82 2.06
C ILE A 13 7.15 18.85 3.17
N ASP A 14 7.73 18.67 4.35
CA ASP A 14 7.63 19.59 5.49
C ASP A 14 8.10 21.01 5.09
N THR A 15 9.30 21.10 4.52
CA THR A 15 9.93 22.36 4.11
C THR A 15 9.06 23.12 3.10
N GLN A 16 8.58 22.43 2.06
CA GLN A 16 7.76 23.07 1.02
C GLN A 16 6.35 23.41 1.52
N SER A 17 5.77 22.60 2.40
CA SER A 17 4.45 22.87 2.98
C SER A 17 4.49 24.10 3.89
N ILE A 18 5.52 24.23 4.74
CA ILE A 18 5.69 25.43 5.58
C ILE A 18 5.88 26.69 4.71
N ARG A 19 6.69 26.61 3.64
CA ARG A 19 6.86 27.72 2.68
C ARG A 19 5.53 28.20 2.12
N LEU A 20 4.66 27.27 1.73
CA LEU A 20 3.34 27.57 1.19
C LEU A 20 2.39 28.13 2.26
N LEU A 21 2.37 27.55 3.46
CA LEU A 21 1.56 28.04 4.58
C LEU A 21 1.91 29.49 4.96
N ARG A 22 3.18 29.89 4.86
CA ARG A 22 3.59 31.29 5.09
C ARG A 22 2.94 32.26 4.09
N LEU A 23 2.77 31.86 2.82
CA LEU A 23 2.12 32.67 1.80
C LEU A 23 0.62 32.87 2.07
N PHE A 24 -0.02 31.93 2.77
CA PHE A 24 -1.41 32.02 3.21
C PHE A 24 -1.59 32.70 4.57
N GLY A 25 -0.55 33.35 5.10
CA GLY A 25 -0.60 34.11 6.34
C GLY A 25 -0.49 33.27 7.62
N ASN A 26 -0.27 31.95 7.52
CA ASN A 26 -0.01 31.12 8.69
C ASN A 26 1.45 31.26 9.13
N THR A 27 1.68 31.99 10.23
CA THR A 27 3.00 32.21 10.84
C THR A 27 3.26 31.34 12.08
N THR A 28 2.26 30.58 12.54
CA THR A 28 2.32 29.82 13.81
C THR A 28 2.72 28.36 13.62
N SER A 29 2.34 27.73 12.50
CA SER A 29 2.71 26.34 12.21
C SER A 29 4.23 26.20 12.08
N LYS A 30 4.79 25.17 12.72
CA LYS A 30 6.25 24.91 12.77
C LYS A 30 6.68 23.67 12.00
N LYS A 31 5.76 22.75 11.75
CA LYS A 31 6.01 21.46 11.09
C LYS A 31 4.74 20.94 10.45
N VAL A 32 4.89 20.27 9.31
CA VAL A 32 3.88 19.49 8.62
C VAL A 32 4.39 18.05 8.53
N THR A 33 3.61 17.12 9.08
CA THR A 33 3.95 15.69 9.07
C THR A 33 3.02 14.98 8.07
N PRO A 34 3.55 14.40 6.98
CA PRO A 34 2.74 13.59 6.08
C PRO A 34 2.33 12.27 6.76
N SER A 35 1.08 11.86 6.56
CA SER A 35 0.54 10.57 7.03
C SER A 35 0.10 9.72 5.84
N VAL A 36 0.12 8.39 6.03
CA VAL A 36 -0.37 7.43 5.04
C VAL A 36 -1.19 6.35 5.77
N GLY A 37 -2.34 5.98 5.21
CA GLY A 37 -3.15 4.85 5.66
C GLY A 37 -2.99 3.69 4.67
N PRO A 38 -2.15 2.69 4.96
CA PRO A 38 -2.00 1.55 4.08
C PRO A 38 -3.23 0.62 4.20
N GLU A 39 -3.87 0.34 3.07
CA GLU A 39 -4.87 -0.71 2.95
C GLU A 39 -4.22 -1.91 2.26
N GLN A 40 -4.38 -3.09 2.85
CA GLN A 40 -3.71 -4.31 2.38
C GLN A 40 -4.72 -5.38 2.06
N GLU A 41 -4.74 -5.80 0.80
CA GLU A 41 -5.46 -6.97 0.34
C GLU A 41 -4.53 -8.18 0.28
N CYS A 42 -5.03 -9.36 0.63
CA CYS A 42 -4.26 -10.59 0.55
C CYS A 42 -5.14 -11.80 0.23
N PHE A 43 -4.52 -12.82 -0.38
CA PHE A 43 -5.12 -14.14 -0.54
C PHE A 43 -4.57 -15.10 0.50
N ILE A 44 -5.46 -15.89 1.09
CA ILE A 44 -5.07 -16.94 2.02
C ILE A 44 -5.14 -18.29 1.29
N VAL A 45 -4.01 -18.99 1.26
CA VAL A 45 -3.91 -20.34 0.68
C VAL A 45 -3.50 -21.32 1.76
N ASP A 46 -4.20 -22.44 1.86
CA ASP A 46 -3.81 -23.52 2.76
C ASP A 46 -2.37 -23.97 2.49
N ARG A 47 -1.58 -24.11 3.56
CA ARG A 47 -0.15 -24.39 3.45
C ARG A 47 0.15 -25.71 2.73
N ARG A 48 -0.67 -26.75 2.93
CA ARG A 48 -0.46 -28.06 2.26
C ARG A 48 -0.72 -27.93 0.76
N LYS A 49 -1.74 -27.17 0.36
CA LYS A 49 -2.04 -26.86 -1.05
C LYS A 49 -0.95 -25.99 -1.69
N TYR A 50 -0.45 -24.98 -0.97
CA TYR A 50 0.63 -24.11 -1.44
C TYR A 50 1.90 -24.91 -1.75
N LEU A 51 2.28 -25.85 -0.88
CA LEU A 51 3.48 -26.69 -1.06
C LEU A 51 3.41 -27.62 -2.30
N GLN A 52 2.20 -27.91 -2.79
CA GLN A 52 2.00 -28.70 -4.01
C GLN A 52 2.12 -27.85 -5.29
N ARG A 53 2.19 -26.51 -5.17
CA ARG A 53 2.21 -25.55 -6.29
C ARG A 53 3.57 -24.87 -6.39
N LYS A 54 4.49 -25.47 -7.15
CA LYS A 54 5.83 -24.91 -7.41
C LYS A 54 5.79 -23.50 -8.00
N ASP A 55 4.78 -23.20 -8.80
CA ASP A 55 4.59 -21.87 -9.40
C ASP A 55 4.30 -20.80 -8.34
N LEU A 56 3.42 -21.09 -7.37
CA LEU A 56 3.20 -20.19 -6.22
C LEU A 56 4.48 -20.00 -5.39
N ILE A 57 5.24 -21.09 -5.16
CA ILE A 57 6.48 -21.05 -4.37
C ILE A 57 7.55 -20.17 -5.02
N PHE A 58 7.78 -20.34 -6.33
CA PHE A 58 8.89 -19.67 -7.01
C PHE A 58 8.52 -18.30 -7.58
N THR A 59 7.24 -18.05 -7.86
CA THR A 59 6.82 -16.84 -8.58
C THR A 59 5.82 -15.98 -7.81
N GLY A 60 5.29 -16.45 -6.69
CA GLY A 60 4.30 -15.72 -5.89
C GLY A 60 2.91 -15.61 -6.55
N ARG A 61 2.70 -16.25 -7.70
CA ARG A 61 1.43 -16.25 -8.45
C ARG A 61 1.23 -17.58 -9.19
N THR A 62 0.00 -17.85 -9.64
CA THR A 62 -0.28 -19.02 -10.48
C THR A 62 0.18 -18.77 -11.92
N LEU A 63 0.90 -19.73 -12.53
CA LEU A 63 1.31 -19.63 -13.95
C LEU A 63 0.29 -20.27 -14.90
N PHE A 64 -0.47 -21.24 -14.40
CA PHE A 64 -1.51 -21.95 -15.13
C PHE A 64 -2.65 -22.31 -14.17
N GLY A 65 -3.88 -22.30 -14.69
CA GLY A 65 -5.09 -22.58 -13.92
C GLY A 65 -6.33 -22.18 -14.71
N ALA A 66 -7.48 -22.74 -14.33
CA ALA A 66 -8.75 -22.27 -14.85
C ALA A 66 -9.03 -20.85 -14.32
N MET A 67 -9.70 -20.03 -15.14
CA MET A 67 -10.23 -18.76 -14.68
C MET A 67 -11.16 -18.99 -13.47
N PRO A 68 -11.17 -18.07 -12.49
CA PRO A 68 -12.09 -18.18 -11.37
C PRO A 68 -13.54 -18.15 -11.91
N ARG A 69 -14.43 -18.95 -11.32
CA ARG A 69 -15.83 -19.07 -11.78
C ARG A 69 -16.64 -17.79 -11.59
N LYS A 70 -16.19 -16.89 -10.71
CA LYS A 70 -16.69 -15.52 -10.52
C LYS A 70 -15.47 -14.59 -10.57
N GLY A 71 -15.58 -13.46 -11.26
CA GLY A 71 -14.52 -12.44 -11.25
C GLY A 71 -14.30 -11.93 -9.82
N GLN A 72 -13.09 -11.45 -9.54
CA GLN A 72 -12.86 -10.70 -8.31
C GLN A 72 -13.46 -9.30 -8.51
N GLU A 73 -14.72 -9.14 -8.14
CA GLU A 73 -15.43 -7.85 -8.16
C GLU A 73 -15.19 -7.15 -6.81
N MET A 74 -15.00 -5.82 -6.82
CA MET A 74 -14.84 -5.04 -5.59
C MET A 74 -16.03 -5.20 -4.63
N ASP A 75 -17.20 -5.56 -5.16
CA ASP A 75 -18.44 -5.78 -4.42
C ASP A 75 -18.42 -7.05 -3.55
N ASP A 76 -17.46 -7.97 -3.74
CA ASP A 76 -17.32 -9.20 -2.95
C ASP A 76 -16.37 -9.05 -1.73
N HIS A 77 -15.99 -7.82 -1.40
CA HIS A 77 -15.11 -7.54 -0.27
C HIS A 77 -15.87 -7.72 1.06
N TYR A 78 -15.15 -7.94 2.17
CA TYR A 78 -15.75 -8.19 3.49
C TYR A 78 -16.68 -7.06 4.01
N PHE A 79 -16.67 -5.89 3.36
CA PHE A 79 -17.59 -4.75 3.57
C PHE A 79 -18.55 -4.47 2.39
N GLY A 80 -18.66 -5.38 1.41
CA GLY A 80 -19.62 -5.33 0.31
C GLY A 80 -21.02 -5.74 0.75
N ALA A 81 -21.57 -5.01 1.72
CA ALA A 81 -22.99 -5.04 2.10
C ALA A 81 -23.65 -3.72 1.70
#